data_AF-A0A8J7QD36-F1
#
_entry.id   AF-A0A8J7QD36-F1
#
_cell.length_a   1.000
_cell.length_b   1.000
_cell.length_c   1.000
_cell.angle_alpha   90.00
_cell.angle_beta   90.00
_cell.angle_gamma   90.00
#
_symmetry.space_group_name_H-M   'P 1'
#
loop_
_entity.id
_entity.type
_entity.pdbx_description
1 polymer ?
#
loop_
_entity_poly.entity_id
_entity_poly.type
_entity_poly.pdbx_seq_one_letter_code
_entity_poly.pdbx_strand_id
1 'polypeptide(L)'
;MPNPTLSVLFRYRDLIANTLEQHRTLIANHGACWWGWWKKPYEDYRQEVWEHLLEEINQNGHIIIGLFNSGAKQHLSVFHARVVAVKAPEEEGTIKLNEEERLLVPGYYRKSPYSLGWLKLDQIATEPTDFFKNYSYLKAPPLPWIEKHHLHLLDDKVIHDHGELSAMDTTIWQIRPRHDEDRDERLVFPGLVINEPLSSQPIPLKGETILHLSDLHFSLGEKLRAQHVWGYSNETQGKTTLVEAVEAGIQGHRIGLVIISGDITFLGNEAEFEIAYQEIRTLLNMLSLGPEHLVIIPGNHNIQWSNQTTYHHDAPVNHPPPKARAAYEQCYRRILKHDPHETLTMTRRFVFPNGQVLEVGAVNSSSLEHGKDFLSGMGRVHPRAFAAINQSLHWQQQRNSLALRWLVVHHHVCPTESIESPNEYGKGFGMAVDAAATLRKSAAAGVHLVLHGHRHQPFIWRTAVFGSPETDPGDCLGEVAVLGGGSAGSRAVNDQQLNFHLIRPRTVQLSVSLFRSRRMQEPFKEVHQWCAPLSIKDGHLVLGNWRSVPKQEN
;
A
#
# COMPACT_ATOMS: atom_id res chain seq x y z
N MET A 1 32.34 3.21 -28.81
CA MET A 1 31.50 2.62 -29.88
C MET A 1 30.28 3.50 -30.04
N PRO A 2 29.69 3.64 -31.24
CA PRO A 2 28.41 4.32 -31.37
C PRO A 2 27.38 3.66 -30.44
N ASN A 3 26.54 4.47 -29.80
CA ASN A 3 25.44 3.95 -28.98
C ASN A 3 24.49 3.11 -29.85
N PRO A 4 23.90 2.03 -29.33
CA PRO A 4 22.95 1.22 -30.07
C PRO A 4 21.74 2.06 -30.51
N THR A 5 21.15 1.79 -31.67
CA THR A 5 19.89 2.47 -32.03
C THR A 5 18.74 1.84 -31.26
N LEU A 6 18.24 2.53 -30.22
CA LEU A 6 17.10 2.11 -29.41
C LEU A 6 15.84 2.87 -29.86
N SER A 7 14.73 2.16 -30.07
CA SER A 7 13.43 2.75 -30.41
C SER A 7 12.40 2.71 -29.27
N VAL A 8 12.59 1.78 -28.32
CA VAL A 8 11.67 1.58 -27.19
C VAL A 8 12.48 1.35 -25.91
N LEU A 9 11.99 1.90 -24.80
CA LEU A 9 12.55 1.72 -23.46
C LEU A 9 11.53 1.06 -22.54
N PHE A 10 11.84 -0.11 -21.99
CA PHE A 10 11.01 -0.82 -21.02
C PHE A 10 11.52 -0.60 -19.61
N ARG A 11 10.63 -0.22 -18.69
CA ARG A 11 10.94 -0.09 -17.27
C ARG A 11 11.01 -1.46 -16.60
N TYR A 12 11.95 -1.59 -15.67
CA TYR A 12 12.00 -2.70 -14.73
C TYR A 12 12.55 -2.26 -13.38
N ARG A 13 12.54 -3.19 -12.43
CA ARG A 13 13.15 -3.02 -11.11
C ARG A 13 13.45 -4.37 -10.49
N ASP A 14 14.60 -4.48 -9.82
CA ASP A 14 14.94 -5.64 -9.01
C ASP A 14 14.09 -5.64 -7.73
N LEU A 15 13.06 -6.48 -7.70
CA LEU A 15 12.11 -6.57 -6.58
C LEU A 15 12.38 -7.79 -5.69
N ILE A 16 12.53 -8.95 -6.32
CA ILE A 16 12.61 -10.27 -5.67
C ILE A 16 13.97 -10.92 -5.97
N ALA A 17 14.58 -10.57 -7.10
CA ALA A 17 15.86 -11.11 -7.55
C ALA A 17 16.61 -10.07 -8.38
N ASN A 18 17.88 -10.35 -8.68
CA ASN A 18 18.64 -9.64 -9.70
C ASN A 18 18.09 -10.02 -11.09
N THR A 19 17.26 -9.13 -11.65
CA THR A 19 16.47 -9.38 -12.86
C THR A 19 17.38 -9.72 -14.03
N LEU A 20 18.39 -8.88 -14.31
CA LEU A 20 19.26 -9.07 -15.48
C LEU A 20 20.12 -10.32 -15.37
N GLU A 21 20.65 -10.60 -14.17
CA GLU A 21 21.46 -11.80 -13.94
C GLU A 21 20.68 -13.07 -14.27
N GLN A 22 19.46 -13.22 -13.74
CA GLN A 22 18.64 -14.41 -14.01
C GLN A 22 18.26 -14.54 -15.49
N HIS A 23 17.93 -13.43 -16.17
CA HIS A 23 17.61 -13.47 -17.59
C HIS A 23 18.85 -13.83 -18.43
N ARG A 24 20.03 -13.28 -18.10
CA ARG A 24 21.29 -13.63 -18.77
C ARG A 24 21.67 -15.10 -18.56
N THR A 25 21.46 -15.65 -17.37
CA THR A 25 21.68 -17.08 -17.11
C THR A 25 20.81 -17.97 -17.99
N LEU A 26 19.52 -17.62 -18.16
CA LEU A 26 18.63 -18.37 -19.06
C LEU A 26 19.04 -18.25 -20.52
N ILE A 27 19.43 -17.05 -20.97
CA ILE A 27 19.96 -16.84 -22.32
C ILE A 27 21.21 -17.68 -22.55
N ALA A 28 22.14 -17.71 -21.59
CA ALA A 28 23.36 -18.52 -21.70
C ALA A 28 23.07 -20.04 -21.77
N ASN A 29 22.06 -20.51 -21.03
CA ASN A 29 21.73 -21.93 -20.95
C ASN A 29 20.83 -22.43 -22.09
N HIS A 30 19.92 -21.59 -22.58
CA HIS A 30 18.85 -21.99 -23.51
C HIS A 30 18.83 -21.17 -24.81
N GLY A 31 19.73 -20.20 -24.97
CA GLY A 31 19.81 -19.31 -26.12
C GLY A 31 18.77 -18.19 -26.14
N ALA A 32 17.76 -18.23 -25.26
CA ALA A 32 16.74 -17.18 -25.14
C ALA A 32 16.08 -17.17 -23.76
N CYS A 33 15.41 -16.06 -23.45
CA CYS A 33 14.62 -15.86 -22.24
C CYS A 33 13.38 -15.02 -22.54
N TRP A 34 12.25 -15.39 -21.96
CA TRP A 34 11.03 -14.59 -22.01
C TRP A 34 11.02 -13.55 -20.88
N TRP A 35 10.94 -12.29 -21.28
CA TRP A 35 10.75 -11.14 -20.41
C TRP A 35 9.30 -10.71 -20.47
N GLY A 36 8.57 -10.81 -19.36
CA GLY A 36 7.19 -10.33 -19.36
C GLY A 36 7.09 -8.85 -19.03
N TRP A 37 6.07 -8.24 -19.62
CA TRP A 37 5.69 -6.87 -19.38
C TRP A 37 4.36 -6.82 -18.63
N TRP A 38 4.28 -5.91 -17.67
CA TRP A 38 3.07 -5.51 -16.99
C TRP A 38 2.91 -4.01 -17.13
N LYS A 39 1.66 -3.55 -17.21
CA LYS A 39 1.34 -2.13 -17.26
C LYS A 39 0.96 -1.60 -15.89
N LYS A 40 1.11 -0.29 -15.70
CA LYS A 40 0.42 0.40 -14.59
C LYS A 40 -1.07 0.50 -14.91
N PRO A 41 -1.97 0.62 -13.91
CA PRO A 41 -3.41 0.67 -14.16
C PRO A 41 -3.88 1.76 -15.11
N TYR A 42 -3.20 2.90 -15.03
CA TYR A 42 -3.52 4.09 -15.79
C TYR A 42 -2.89 4.08 -17.18
N GLU A 43 -1.98 3.14 -17.47
CA GLU A 43 -1.47 2.93 -18.80
C GLU A 43 -2.49 2.13 -19.60
N ASP A 44 -2.68 2.50 -20.85
CA ASP A 44 -3.35 1.65 -21.83
C ASP A 44 -2.45 0.45 -22.20
N TYR A 45 -2.89 -0.37 -23.14
CA TYR A 45 -2.12 -1.53 -23.59
C TYR A 45 -0.91 -1.18 -24.45
N ARG A 46 -0.70 0.10 -24.78
CA ARG A 46 0.39 0.58 -25.63
C ARG A 46 0.46 -0.16 -26.97
N GLN A 47 -0.69 -0.41 -27.61
CA GLN A 47 -0.78 -1.19 -28.84
C GLN A 47 0.17 -0.65 -29.92
N GLU A 48 0.32 0.67 -30.01
CA GLU A 48 1.24 1.33 -30.94
C GLU A 48 2.71 0.92 -30.75
N VAL A 49 3.12 0.61 -29.51
CA VAL A 49 4.47 0.12 -29.23
C VAL A 49 4.61 -1.33 -29.66
N TRP A 50 3.61 -2.17 -29.37
CA TRP A 50 3.65 -3.59 -29.70
C TRP A 50 3.57 -3.85 -31.20
N GLU A 51 2.78 -3.06 -31.93
CA GLU A 51 2.74 -3.06 -33.40
C GLU A 51 4.10 -2.70 -33.97
N HIS A 52 4.73 -1.62 -33.49
CA HIS A 52 6.07 -1.24 -33.91
C HIS A 52 7.12 -2.35 -33.65
N LEU A 53 7.07 -3.00 -32.49
CA LEU A 53 7.96 -4.13 -32.18
C LEU A 53 7.77 -5.30 -33.16
N LEU A 54 6.51 -5.65 -33.48
CA LEU A 54 6.19 -6.72 -34.43
C LEU A 54 6.67 -6.39 -35.84
N GLU A 55 6.43 -5.15 -36.30
CA GLU A 55 6.87 -4.68 -37.63
C GLU A 55 8.39 -4.78 -37.79
N GLU A 56 9.14 -4.25 -36.82
CA GLU A 56 10.61 -4.29 -36.84
C GLU A 56 11.16 -5.72 -36.80
N ILE A 57 10.58 -6.59 -35.97
CA ILE A 57 10.98 -8.00 -35.91
C ILE A 57 10.67 -8.72 -37.22
N ASN A 58 9.52 -8.45 -37.85
CA ASN A 58 9.15 -9.07 -39.12
C ASN A 58 10.06 -8.62 -40.28
N GLN A 59 10.53 -7.36 -40.26
CA GLN A 59 11.40 -6.82 -41.30
C GLN A 59 12.87 -7.20 -41.10
N ASN A 60 13.38 -7.09 -39.88
CA ASN A 60 14.81 -7.19 -39.54
C ASN A 60 15.19 -8.46 -38.79
N GLY A 61 14.21 -9.31 -38.45
CA GLY A 61 14.36 -10.51 -37.62
C GLY A 61 14.58 -10.23 -36.13
N HIS A 62 14.79 -8.97 -35.75
CA HIS A 62 15.02 -8.55 -34.37
C HIS A 62 14.85 -7.04 -34.21
N ILE A 63 14.75 -6.59 -32.96
CA ILE A 63 14.83 -5.17 -32.58
C ILE A 63 15.69 -5.01 -31.33
N ILE A 64 16.42 -3.88 -31.22
CA ILE A 64 17.16 -3.53 -30.01
C ILE A 64 16.33 -2.55 -29.17
N ILE A 65 16.06 -2.92 -27.92
CA ILE A 65 15.32 -2.11 -26.96
C ILE A 65 16.21 -1.71 -25.78
N GLY A 66 15.82 -0.65 -25.08
CA GLY A 66 16.37 -0.31 -23.77
C GLY A 66 15.60 -1.00 -22.64
N LEU A 67 16.30 -1.33 -21.57
CA LEU A 67 15.80 -1.81 -20.29
C LEU A 67 16.24 -0.83 -19.20
N PHE A 68 15.29 -0.07 -18.65
CA PHE A 68 15.51 0.95 -17.63
C PHE A 68 15.23 0.43 -16.22
N ASN A 69 16.27 0.31 -15.39
CA ASN A 69 16.17 0.00 -13.97
C ASN A 69 15.81 1.25 -13.15
N SER A 70 14.52 1.38 -12.87
CA SER A 70 14.00 2.46 -12.02
C SER A 70 14.47 2.40 -10.55
N GLY A 71 15.10 1.30 -10.12
CA GLY A 71 15.66 1.15 -8.77
C GLY A 71 17.17 1.39 -8.66
N ALA A 72 17.89 1.53 -9.77
CA ALA A 72 19.34 1.67 -9.78
C ALA A 72 19.82 3.12 -9.71
N LYS A 73 21.11 3.31 -9.43
CA LYS A 73 21.79 4.61 -9.62
C LYS A 73 21.87 4.95 -11.11
N GLN A 74 21.81 6.24 -11.46
CA GLN A 74 21.72 6.72 -12.86
C GLN A 74 22.70 6.04 -13.84
N HIS A 75 23.99 5.93 -13.50
CA HIS A 75 25.01 5.34 -14.37
C HIS A 75 24.89 3.82 -14.58
N LEU A 76 24.03 3.12 -13.83
CA LEU A 76 23.77 1.68 -13.95
C LEU A 76 22.31 1.41 -14.32
N SER A 77 21.60 2.41 -14.86
CA SER A 77 20.14 2.33 -14.95
C SER A 77 19.61 1.93 -16.32
N VAL A 78 20.40 1.91 -17.39
CA VAL A 78 19.90 1.52 -18.72
C VAL A 78 20.83 0.47 -19.33
N PHE A 79 20.24 -0.63 -19.78
CA PHE A 79 20.91 -1.68 -20.56
C PHE A 79 20.17 -1.86 -21.88
N HIS A 80 20.83 -2.33 -22.93
CA HIS A 80 20.12 -2.71 -24.16
C HIS A 80 19.96 -4.22 -24.26
N ALA A 81 18.90 -4.65 -24.94
CA ALA A 81 18.60 -6.05 -25.17
C ALA A 81 18.12 -6.28 -26.60
N ARG A 82 18.42 -7.45 -27.16
CA ARG A 82 17.94 -7.88 -28.48
C ARG A 82 16.69 -8.73 -28.30
N VAL A 83 15.60 -8.29 -28.91
CA VAL A 83 14.30 -8.96 -28.93
C VAL A 83 14.11 -9.64 -30.29
N VAL A 84 13.75 -10.91 -30.28
CA VAL A 84 13.55 -11.72 -31.51
C VAL A 84 12.12 -12.19 -31.73
N ALA A 85 11.26 -12.09 -30.72
CA ALA A 85 9.84 -12.37 -30.84
C ALA A 85 9.08 -11.62 -29.74
N VAL A 86 7.81 -11.35 -29.97
CA VAL A 86 6.93 -10.75 -28.96
C VAL A 86 5.57 -11.44 -28.95
N LYS A 87 4.90 -11.39 -27.79
CA LYS A 87 3.46 -11.65 -27.66
C LYS A 87 2.82 -10.38 -27.12
N ALA A 88 2.13 -9.65 -27.99
CA ALA A 88 1.48 -8.39 -27.68
C ALA A 88 0.29 -8.63 -26.74
N PRO A 89 0.04 -7.74 -25.76
CA PRO A 89 -1.07 -7.87 -24.81
C PRO A 89 -2.43 -7.84 -25.50
N GLU A 90 -3.35 -8.66 -25.02
CA GLU A 90 -4.75 -8.69 -25.45
C GLU A 90 -5.62 -7.88 -24.47
N GLU A 91 -6.73 -7.30 -24.95
CA GLU A 91 -7.60 -6.47 -24.09
C GLU A 91 -8.26 -7.26 -22.94
N GLU A 92 -8.41 -8.57 -23.10
CA GLU A 92 -9.00 -9.48 -22.11
C GLU A 92 -7.98 -10.52 -21.59
N GLY A 93 -7.18 -10.12 -20.61
CA GLY A 93 -6.46 -11.05 -19.72
C GLY A 93 -4.97 -11.24 -20.00
N THR A 94 -4.40 -12.25 -19.35
CA THR A 94 -2.96 -12.51 -19.34
C THR A 94 -2.59 -13.59 -20.35
N ILE A 95 -1.55 -13.35 -21.14
CA ILE A 95 -1.09 -14.32 -22.14
C ILE A 95 -0.34 -15.44 -21.46
N LYS A 96 -0.90 -16.66 -21.56
CA LYS A 96 -0.28 -17.87 -21.01
C LYS A 96 0.75 -18.41 -22.01
N LEU A 97 1.98 -18.62 -21.51
CA LEU A 97 3.01 -19.36 -22.21
C LEU A 97 2.77 -20.87 -22.09
N ASN A 98 3.10 -21.62 -23.14
CA ASN A 98 3.03 -23.09 -23.12
C ASN A 98 4.15 -23.68 -22.23
N GLU A 99 4.13 -24.99 -21.97
CA GLU A 99 5.08 -25.60 -21.04
C GLU A 99 6.54 -25.46 -21.47
N GLU A 100 6.84 -25.58 -22.77
CA GLU A 100 8.19 -25.42 -23.32
C GLU A 100 8.69 -23.98 -23.17
N GLU A 101 7.83 -23.01 -23.46
CA GLU A 101 8.12 -21.58 -23.29
C GLU A 101 8.34 -21.21 -21.83
N ARG A 102 7.63 -21.84 -20.90
CA ARG A 102 7.81 -21.60 -19.46
C ARG A 102 9.19 -22.00 -18.95
N LEU A 103 9.90 -22.90 -19.62
CA LEU A 103 11.29 -23.23 -19.29
C LEU A 103 12.22 -22.03 -19.51
N LEU A 104 11.91 -21.19 -20.49
CA LEU A 104 12.65 -19.96 -20.83
C LEU A 104 12.26 -18.75 -19.98
N VAL A 105 11.42 -18.93 -18.94
CA VAL A 105 11.00 -17.86 -18.04
C VAL A 105 11.75 -17.98 -16.70
N PRO A 106 12.26 -16.89 -16.11
CA PRO A 106 12.89 -16.92 -14.78
C PRO A 106 11.97 -17.51 -13.70
N GLY A 107 12.54 -18.26 -12.75
CA GLY A 107 11.76 -19.02 -11.76
C GLY A 107 10.78 -18.18 -10.93
N TYR A 108 11.20 -16.97 -10.51
CA TYR A 108 10.34 -16.03 -9.79
C TYR A 108 9.20 -15.46 -10.66
N TYR A 109 9.35 -15.52 -11.98
CA TYR A 109 8.44 -14.95 -12.97
C TYR A 109 7.42 -15.97 -13.49
N ARG A 110 7.76 -17.28 -13.44
CA ARG A 110 6.92 -18.39 -13.94
C ARG A 110 5.54 -18.49 -13.32
N LYS A 111 5.37 -18.03 -12.08
CA LYS A 111 4.10 -18.06 -11.34
C LYS A 111 3.40 -16.71 -11.30
N SER A 112 3.98 -15.65 -11.88
CA SER A 112 3.40 -14.31 -11.89
C SER A 112 2.16 -14.27 -12.80
N PRO A 113 0.94 -14.05 -12.27
CA PRO A 113 -0.26 -13.94 -13.08
C PRO A 113 -0.41 -12.57 -13.74
N TYR A 114 0.58 -11.68 -13.67
CA TYR A 114 0.42 -10.26 -14.01
C TYR A 114 1.07 -9.85 -15.34
N SER A 115 1.72 -10.77 -16.05
CA SER A 115 2.32 -10.50 -17.36
C SER A 115 1.22 -10.38 -18.41
N LEU A 116 1.09 -9.18 -18.98
CA LEU A 116 0.14 -8.91 -20.06
C LEU A 116 0.77 -9.15 -21.43
N GLY A 117 2.06 -8.84 -21.58
CA GLY A 117 2.82 -9.06 -22.82
C GLY A 117 4.14 -9.77 -22.56
N TRP A 118 4.77 -10.29 -23.61
CA TRP A 118 6.04 -11.01 -23.51
C TRP A 118 7.02 -10.60 -24.62
N LEU A 119 8.28 -10.40 -24.25
CA LEU A 119 9.41 -10.11 -25.13
C LEU A 119 10.39 -11.30 -25.06
N LYS A 120 10.69 -11.94 -26.19
CA LYS A 120 11.70 -13.00 -26.26
C LYS A 120 13.06 -12.36 -26.50
N LEU A 121 13.90 -12.38 -25.48
CA LEU A 121 15.24 -11.84 -25.52
C LEU A 121 16.23 -12.96 -25.79
N ASP A 122 17.16 -12.76 -26.71
CA ASP A 122 18.29 -13.69 -26.92
C ASP A 122 19.65 -13.04 -26.61
N GLN A 123 19.65 -11.76 -26.24
CA GLN A 123 20.83 -11.06 -25.76
C GLN A 123 20.45 -9.91 -24.83
N ILE A 124 21.23 -9.73 -23.76
CA ILE A 124 21.18 -8.55 -22.88
C ILE A 124 22.63 -8.09 -22.67
N ALA A 125 22.90 -6.81 -22.96
CA ALA A 125 24.23 -6.22 -22.79
C ALA A 125 24.73 -6.38 -21.36
N THR A 126 26.02 -6.68 -21.16
CA THR A 126 26.63 -6.81 -19.83
C THR A 126 26.89 -5.46 -19.18
N GLU A 127 27.27 -4.48 -20.00
CA GLU A 127 27.56 -3.10 -19.59
C GLU A 127 26.35 -2.19 -19.80
N PRO A 128 26.20 -1.15 -18.95
CA PRO A 128 25.16 -0.14 -19.13
C PRO A 128 25.37 0.64 -20.42
N THR A 129 24.26 1.07 -21.03
CA THR A 129 24.26 1.92 -22.21
C THR A 129 24.39 3.38 -21.78
N ASP A 130 25.23 4.15 -22.47
CA ASP A 130 25.35 5.58 -22.26
C ASP A 130 24.11 6.29 -22.83
N PHE A 131 23.06 6.35 -22.02
CA PHE A 131 21.71 6.68 -22.46
C PHE A 131 21.38 8.17 -22.26
N PHE A 132 21.63 8.71 -21.08
CA PHE A 132 21.17 10.05 -20.75
C PHE A 132 21.89 11.11 -21.59
N LYS A 133 21.14 12.09 -22.10
CA LYS A 133 21.56 13.14 -23.06
C LYS A 133 21.87 12.67 -24.48
N ASN A 134 21.88 11.36 -24.73
CA ASN A 134 22.15 10.78 -26.05
C ASN A 134 20.86 10.30 -26.76
N TYR A 135 19.73 10.26 -26.06
CA TYR A 135 18.42 9.88 -26.58
C TYR A 135 17.38 10.91 -26.22
N SER A 136 16.36 10.98 -27.07
CA SER A 136 15.19 11.86 -26.92
C SER A 136 13.92 11.00 -26.94
N TYR A 137 12.83 11.52 -26.37
CA TYR A 137 11.53 10.89 -26.57
C TYR A 137 11.12 11.06 -28.03
N LEU A 138 10.66 9.97 -28.65
CA LEU A 138 10.01 10.06 -29.96
C LEU A 138 8.63 10.72 -29.81
N LYS A 139 7.93 10.38 -28.73
CA LYS A 139 6.62 10.92 -28.38
C LYS A 139 6.39 10.84 -26.88
N ALA A 140 5.63 11.78 -26.34
CA ALA A 140 5.20 11.78 -24.96
C ALA A 140 4.44 10.47 -24.63
N PRO A 141 4.80 9.76 -23.54
CA PRO A 141 4.00 8.63 -23.08
C PRO A 141 2.61 9.11 -22.61
N PRO A 142 1.58 8.25 -22.65
CA PRO A 142 0.26 8.60 -22.14
C PRO A 142 0.31 8.73 -20.60
N LEU A 143 0.37 9.97 -20.10
CA LEU A 143 0.33 10.27 -18.65
C LEU A 143 -0.98 10.99 -18.31
N PRO A 144 -2.04 10.28 -17.88
CA PRO A 144 -3.39 10.85 -17.77
C PRO A 144 -3.57 11.95 -16.72
N TRP A 145 -2.58 12.17 -15.86
CA TRP A 145 -2.57 13.24 -14.86
C TRP A 145 -1.87 14.52 -15.33
N ILE A 146 -1.27 14.53 -16.52
CA ILE A 146 -0.65 15.71 -17.12
C ILE A 146 -1.53 16.19 -18.26
N GLU A 147 -1.82 17.50 -18.29
CA GLU A 147 -2.58 18.08 -19.39
C GLU A 147 -1.87 17.89 -20.73
N LYS A 148 -2.65 17.62 -21.79
CA LYS A 148 -2.11 17.31 -23.13
C LYS A 148 -1.11 18.35 -23.63
N HIS A 149 -1.36 19.63 -23.37
CA HIS A 149 -0.49 20.71 -23.82
C HIS A 149 0.90 20.65 -23.15
N HIS A 150 0.96 20.25 -21.87
CA HIS A 150 2.22 20.03 -21.16
C HIS A 150 2.91 18.73 -21.60
N LEU A 151 2.15 17.70 -21.98
CA LEU A 151 2.72 16.46 -22.51
C LEU A 151 3.49 16.68 -23.82
N HIS A 152 2.97 17.51 -24.72
CA HIS A 152 3.65 17.85 -25.97
C HIS A 152 5.01 18.55 -25.79
N LEU A 153 5.35 18.99 -24.58
CA LEU A 153 6.71 19.48 -24.27
C LEU A 153 7.74 18.34 -24.30
N LEU A 154 7.31 17.09 -24.10
CA LEU A 154 8.17 15.90 -24.17
C LEU A 154 8.44 15.42 -25.59
N ASP A 155 7.62 15.78 -26.56
CA ASP A 155 7.86 15.38 -27.95
C ASP A 155 9.19 15.95 -28.44
N ASP A 156 10.05 15.09 -28.99
CA ASP A 156 11.41 15.42 -29.46
C ASP A 156 12.32 16.07 -28.40
N LYS A 157 12.08 15.75 -27.13
CA LYS A 157 12.83 16.30 -26.00
C LYS A 157 13.90 15.33 -25.50
N VAL A 158 15.10 15.85 -25.24
CA VAL A 158 16.28 15.10 -24.80
C VAL A 158 16.08 14.55 -23.39
N ILE A 159 16.36 13.27 -23.16
CA ILE A 159 16.19 12.63 -21.84
C ILE A 159 17.43 12.91 -20.98
N HIS A 160 17.30 13.74 -19.95
CA HIS A 160 18.48 14.25 -19.22
C HIS A 160 19.01 13.32 -18.14
N ASP A 161 18.12 12.67 -17.39
CA ASP A 161 18.52 11.90 -16.22
C ASP A 161 17.48 10.84 -15.80
N HIS A 162 17.90 10.04 -14.83
CA HIS A 162 17.13 8.96 -14.24
C HIS A 162 15.87 9.46 -13.52
N GLY A 163 15.94 10.64 -12.90
CA GLY A 163 14.84 11.22 -12.12
C GLY A 163 13.65 11.56 -13.02
N GLU A 164 13.93 12.09 -14.21
CA GLU A 164 12.92 12.41 -15.21
C GLU A 164 12.08 11.19 -15.63
N LEU A 165 12.74 10.09 -16.02
CA LEU A 165 12.06 8.83 -16.35
C LEU A 165 11.29 8.28 -15.15
N SER A 166 11.89 8.33 -13.96
CA SER A 166 11.29 7.80 -12.74
C SER A 166 10.03 8.58 -12.32
N ALA A 167 9.99 9.89 -12.57
CA ALA A 167 8.90 10.76 -12.16
C ALA A 167 7.64 10.64 -13.05
N MET A 168 7.79 10.27 -14.32
CA MET A 168 6.65 10.00 -15.21
C MET A 168 5.88 8.72 -14.85
N ASP A 169 6.42 7.90 -13.94
CA ASP A 169 5.86 6.63 -13.44
C ASP A 169 5.33 5.61 -14.49
N THR A 170 5.52 5.82 -15.79
CA THR A 170 5.10 4.88 -16.83
C THR A 170 6.03 3.65 -16.95
N THR A 171 5.61 2.61 -17.67
CA THR A 171 6.39 1.38 -17.89
C THR A 171 7.08 1.29 -19.25
N ILE A 172 6.66 2.07 -20.25
CA ILE A 172 7.27 2.05 -21.58
C ILE A 172 7.43 3.47 -22.14
N TRP A 173 8.51 3.75 -22.85
CA TRP A 173 8.71 4.97 -23.63
C TRP A 173 9.06 4.63 -25.08
N GLN A 174 8.56 5.43 -26.02
CA GLN A 174 9.11 5.46 -27.38
C GLN A 174 10.23 6.50 -27.41
N ILE A 175 11.39 6.10 -27.89
CA ILE A 175 12.62 6.89 -27.84
C ILE A 175 13.33 6.83 -29.19
N ARG A 176 14.27 7.74 -29.40
CA ARG A 176 15.19 7.69 -30.53
C ARG A 176 16.54 8.30 -30.15
N PRO A 177 17.62 8.03 -30.91
CA PRO A 177 18.84 8.80 -30.80
C PRO A 177 18.56 10.30 -30.88
N ARG A 178 19.28 11.08 -30.06
CA ARG A 178 19.18 12.54 -30.04
C ARG A 178 19.58 13.11 -31.40
N HIS A 179 18.83 14.10 -31.86
CA HIS A 179 19.22 14.99 -32.96
C HIS A 179 19.60 16.38 -32.40
N ASP A 180 20.33 17.17 -33.19
CA ASP A 180 20.83 18.48 -32.76
C ASP A 180 19.70 19.49 -32.50
N GLU A 181 18.57 19.35 -33.19
CA GLU A 181 17.38 20.22 -33.10
C GLU A 181 16.44 19.85 -31.93
N ASP A 182 16.73 18.77 -31.20
CA ASP A 182 15.89 18.28 -30.12
C ASP A 182 15.87 19.27 -28.94
N ARG A 183 14.72 19.37 -28.27
CA ARG A 183 14.57 20.26 -27.12
C ARG A 183 15.45 19.77 -25.96
N ASP A 184 16.41 20.59 -25.55
CA ASP A 184 17.39 20.27 -24.49
C ASP A 184 17.07 21.02 -23.18
N GLU A 185 15.77 21.19 -22.90
CA GLU A 185 15.29 21.84 -21.68
C GLU A 185 15.03 20.82 -20.57
N ARG A 186 15.41 21.16 -19.33
CA ARG A 186 15.06 20.33 -18.18
C ARG A 186 13.62 20.56 -17.76
N LEU A 187 12.79 19.53 -17.95
CA LEU A 187 11.43 19.49 -17.41
C LEU A 187 11.44 18.83 -16.03
N VAL A 188 10.86 19.52 -15.05
CA VAL A 188 10.63 18.96 -13.72
C VAL A 188 9.21 18.42 -13.68
N PHE A 189 9.07 17.10 -13.57
CA PHE A 189 7.78 16.49 -13.33
C PHE A 189 7.44 16.57 -11.85
N PRO A 190 6.32 17.20 -11.46
CA PRO A 190 5.74 16.96 -10.16
C PRO A 190 5.11 15.57 -10.22
N GLY A 191 5.91 14.52 -10.04
CA GLY A 191 5.34 13.26 -9.58
C GLY A 191 4.58 13.57 -8.29
N LEU A 192 3.44 12.90 -8.04
CA LEU A 192 2.74 12.98 -6.76
C LEU A 192 3.57 12.23 -5.70
N VAL A 193 4.78 12.70 -5.45
CA VAL A 193 5.74 12.12 -4.52
C VAL A 193 5.45 12.75 -3.18
N ILE A 194 4.61 12.07 -2.41
CA ILE A 194 4.46 12.41 -1.00
C ILE A 194 5.73 11.96 -0.28
N ASN A 195 6.64 12.90 -0.06
CA ASN A 195 7.94 12.68 0.57
C ASN A 195 7.94 12.98 2.07
N GLU A 196 6.76 13.13 2.68
CA GLU A 196 6.60 13.48 4.08
C GLU A 196 5.45 12.71 4.75
N PRO A 197 5.57 12.41 6.06
CA PRO A 197 4.57 11.67 6.80
C PRO A 197 3.31 12.50 7.06
N LEU A 198 3.44 13.83 7.13
CA LEU A 198 2.33 14.75 7.32
C LEU A 198 2.07 15.48 6.02
N SER A 199 1.00 15.15 5.29
CA SER A 199 0.68 15.84 4.05
C SER A 199 -0.81 16.07 3.88
N SER A 200 -1.16 17.27 3.43
CA SER A 200 -2.51 17.67 3.02
C SER A 200 -2.69 17.74 1.51
N GLN A 201 -1.65 17.36 0.75
CA GLN A 201 -1.72 17.25 -0.71
C GLN A 201 -2.81 16.22 -1.08
N PRO A 202 -3.76 16.59 -1.96
CA PRO A 202 -4.80 15.67 -2.42
C PRO A 202 -4.22 14.54 -3.28
N ILE A 203 -4.54 13.30 -2.91
CA ILE A 203 -4.14 12.09 -3.63
C ILE A 203 -5.38 11.51 -4.33
N PRO A 204 -5.45 11.51 -5.67
CA PRO A 204 -6.59 10.95 -6.39
C PRO A 204 -6.61 9.41 -6.27
N LEU A 205 -7.74 8.85 -5.85
CA LEU A 205 -7.93 7.41 -5.73
C LEU A 205 -8.43 6.81 -7.05
N LYS A 206 -7.85 5.67 -7.45
CA LYS A 206 -8.24 4.93 -8.68
C LYS A 206 -9.49 4.06 -8.51
N GLY A 207 -9.83 3.78 -7.26
CA GLY A 207 -10.93 2.94 -6.84
C GLY A 207 -11.77 3.62 -5.77
N GLU A 208 -13.03 3.23 -5.70
CA GLU A 208 -14.01 3.77 -4.77
C GLU A 208 -14.08 3.03 -3.43
N THR A 209 -13.33 1.93 -3.32
CA THR A 209 -13.34 1.05 -2.15
C THR A 209 -12.02 1.12 -1.41
N ILE A 210 -12.09 1.10 -0.08
CA ILE A 210 -10.95 1.09 0.82
C ILE A 210 -10.83 -0.31 1.41
N LEU A 211 -9.65 -0.91 1.34
CA LEU A 211 -9.33 -2.15 2.03
C LEU A 211 -8.77 -1.82 3.41
N HIS A 212 -9.48 -2.21 4.47
CA HIS A 212 -9.02 -2.05 5.86
C HIS A 212 -8.60 -3.40 6.43
N LEU A 213 -7.30 -3.53 6.68
CA LEU A 213 -6.66 -4.68 7.30
C LEU A 213 -6.14 -4.30 8.70
N SER A 214 -6.10 -5.28 9.59
CA SER A 214 -5.51 -5.13 10.91
C SER A 214 -4.91 -6.45 11.37
N ASP A 215 -3.95 -6.40 12.30
CA ASP A 215 -3.46 -7.56 13.03
C ASP A 215 -3.00 -8.69 12.08
N LEU A 216 -2.03 -8.35 11.23
CA LEU A 216 -1.45 -9.26 10.24
C LEU A 216 -0.55 -10.31 10.90
N HIS A 217 0.18 -9.91 11.96
CA HIS A 217 1.03 -10.77 12.80
C HIS A 217 2.00 -11.65 11.99
N PHE A 218 2.69 -11.08 11.00
CA PHE A 218 3.77 -11.77 10.31
C PHE A 218 4.80 -12.27 11.33
N SER A 219 5.11 -13.56 11.26
CA SER A 219 5.84 -14.28 12.31
C SER A 219 6.86 -15.25 11.73
N LEU A 220 8.01 -15.37 12.40
CA LEU A 220 9.12 -16.21 11.97
C LEU A 220 9.63 -17.12 13.08
N GLY A 221 10.39 -18.14 12.68
CA GLY A 221 11.02 -19.10 13.59
C GLY A 221 10.14 -20.32 13.89
N GLU A 222 10.79 -21.45 14.18
CA GLU A 222 10.14 -22.77 14.26
C GLU A 222 8.95 -22.81 15.23
N LYS A 223 9.06 -22.13 16.37
CA LYS A 223 8.01 -22.10 17.41
C LYS A 223 6.93 -21.04 17.18
N LEU A 224 7.27 -19.92 16.51
CA LEU A 224 6.41 -18.75 16.41
C LEU A 224 5.79 -18.57 15.03
N ARG A 225 6.30 -19.25 13.99
CA ARG A 225 5.74 -19.24 12.63
C ARG A 225 4.26 -19.58 12.59
N ALA A 226 3.80 -20.41 13.53
CA ALA A 226 2.42 -20.77 13.71
C ALA A 226 1.51 -19.59 14.10
N GLN A 227 2.04 -18.44 14.55
CA GLN A 227 1.22 -17.30 14.97
C GLN A 227 0.58 -16.56 13.78
N HIS A 228 1.17 -16.71 12.59
CA HIS A 228 0.58 -16.25 11.33
C HIS A 228 -0.15 -17.40 10.61
N VAL A 229 -1.39 -17.16 10.20
CA VAL A 229 -2.21 -18.19 9.55
C VAL A 229 -1.70 -18.53 8.16
N TRP A 230 -1.37 -17.53 7.35
CA TRP A 230 -1.13 -17.68 5.90
C TRP A 230 0.25 -18.25 5.59
N GLY A 231 0.42 -18.75 4.37
CA GLY A 231 1.71 -19.12 3.81
C GLY A 231 2.55 -17.88 3.45
N TYR A 232 3.85 -18.07 3.26
CA TYR A 232 4.72 -17.05 2.65
C TYR A 232 5.09 -17.47 1.23
N SER A 233 5.27 -16.48 0.36
CA SER A 233 5.63 -16.69 -1.05
C SER A 233 6.94 -17.49 -1.26
N ASN A 234 7.84 -17.49 -0.28
CA ASN A 234 9.10 -18.24 -0.29
C ASN A 234 9.02 -19.64 0.36
N GLU A 235 7.86 -20.05 0.87
CA GLU A 235 7.69 -21.38 1.49
C GLU A 235 7.44 -22.47 0.46
N THR A 236 8.05 -23.63 0.69
CA THR A 236 7.97 -24.80 -0.21
C THR A 236 6.63 -25.54 -0.14
N GLN A 237 5.83 -25.33 0.90
CA GLN A 237 4.63 -26.14 1.19
C GLN A 237 3.34 -25.69 0.49
N GLY A 238 3.36 -24.71 -0.43
CA GLY A 238 2.21 -24.40 -1.29
C GLY A 238 0.93 -23.95 -0.56
N LYS A 239 1.06 -23.28 0.59
CA LYS A 239 -0.07 -22.68 1.32
C LYS A 239 -0.44 -21.33 0.70
N THR A 240 -1.73 -21.00 0.75
CA THR A 240 -2.24 -19.69 0.32
C THR A 240 -1.63 -18.57 1.16
N THR A 241 -1.10 -17.56 0.49
CA THR A 241 -0.60 -16.33 1.11
C THR A 241 -1.75 -15.40 1.52
N LEU A 242 -1.46 -14.42 2.39
CA LEU A 242 -2.46 -13.41 2.75
C LEU A 242 -2.94 -12.65 1.51
N VAL A 243 -2.03 -12.31 0.60
CA VAL A 243 -2.36 -11.55 -0.61
C VAL A 243 -3.29 -12.32 -1.52
N GLU A 244 -3.02 -13.61 -1.78
CA GLU A 244 -3.90 -14.48 -2.58
C GLU A 244 -5.28 -14.65 -1.93
N ALA A 245 -5.33 -14.80 -0.60
CA ALA A 245 -6.59 -14.93 0.12
C ALA A 245 -7.43 -13.65 0.06
N VAL A 246 -6.80 -12.48 0.20
CA VAL A 246 -7.44 -11.17 0.05
C VAL A 246 -7.90 -10.97 -1.40
N GLU A 247 -7.06 -11.24 -2.38
CA GLU A 247 -7.37 -11.14 -3.81
C GLU A 247 -8.62 -11.95 -4.17
N ALA A 248 -8.69 -13.20 -3.71
CA ALA A 248 -9.86 -14.05 -3.91
C ALA A 248 -11.13 -13.48 -3.27
N GLY A 249 -11.01 -12.79 -2.14
CA GLY A 249 -12.15 -12.18 -1.43
C GLY A 249 -12.65 -10.89 -2.07
N ILE A 250 -11.76 -10.09 -2.67
CA ILE A 250 -12.12 -8.75 -3.19
C ILE A 250 -12.47 -8.73 -4.68
N GLN A 251 -12.63 -9.88 -5.33
CA GLN A 251 -12.96 -9.95 -6.75
C GLN A 251 -14.18 -9.08 -7.09
N GLY A 252 -14.07 -8.26 -8.13
CA GLY A 252 -15.11 -7.31 -8.54
C GLY A 252 -15.12 -5.97 -7.77
N HIS A 253 -14.26 -5.79 -6.78
CA HIS A 253 -14.12 -4.52 -6.07
C HIS A 253 -12.92 -3.71 -6.58
N ARG A 254 -13.15 -2.43 -6.89
CA ARG A 254 -12.08 -1.49 -7.26
C ARG A 254 -11.50 -0.84 -6.02
N ILE A 255 -10.40 -1.41 -5.51
CA ILE A 255 -9.69 -0.86 -4.35
C ILE A 255 -8.87 0.36 -4.76
N GLY A 256 -9.06 1.48 -4.06
CA GLY A 256 -8.29 2.71 -4.27
C GLY A 256 -7.31 3.02 -3.15
N LEU A 257 -7.53 2.50 -1.94
CA LEU A 257 -6.77 2.83 -0.73
C LEU A 257 -6.65 1.58 0.14
N VAL A 258 -5.47 1.37 0.73
CA VAL A 258 -5.24 0.34 1.75
C VAL A 258 -4.95 1.03 3.09
N ILE A 259 -5.63 0.59 4.16
CA ILE A 259 -5.38 1.03 5.53
C ILE A 259 -4.98 -0.19 6.36
N ILE A 260 -3.81 -0.13 7.01
CA ILE A 260 -3.32 -1.15 7.94
C ILE A 260 -3.26 -0.53 9.34
N SER A 261 -4.17 -0.94 10.23
CA SER A 261 -4.35 -0.35 11.56
C SER A 261 -3.51 -1.02 12.67
N GLY A 262 -2.29 -1.45 12.36
CA GLY A 262 -1.33 -1.96 13.35
C GLY A 262 -1.18 -3.49 13.38
N ASP A 263 -0.31 -3.92 14.29
CA ASP A 263 0.15 -5.31 14.49
C ASP A 263 0.51 -6.04 13.19
N ILE A 264 1.42 -5.43 12.46
CA ILE A 264 1.98 -5.95 11.20
C ILE A 264 2.77 -7.25 11.45
N THR A 265 3.69 -7.22 12.42
CA THR A 265 4.55 -8.32 12.86
C THR A 265 4.11 -8.88 14.21
N PHE A 266 4.60 -10.07 14.58
CA PHE A 266 4.31 -10.70 15.87
C PHE A 266 5.29 -10.33 17.00
N LEU A 267 6.59 -10.20 16.73
CA LEU A 267 7.60 -9.77 17.72
C LEU A 267 8.19 -8.40 17.44
N GLY A 268 8.05 -7.88 16.21
CA GLY A 268 8.60 -6.57 15.85
C GLY A 268 10.08 -6.60 15.50
N ASN A 269 10.61 -7.77 15.12
CA ASN A 269 12.00 -7.90 14.68
C ASN A 269 12.15 -7.59 13.18
N GLU A 270 13.38 -7.27 12.76
CA GLU A 270 13.69 -6.88 11.38
C GLU A 270 13.33 -7.96 10.35
N ALA A 271 13.49 -9.25 10.70
CA ALA A 271 13.20 -10.36 9.78
C ALA A 271 11.70 -10.51 9.51
N GLU A 272 10.85 -10.33 10.52
CA GLU A 272 9.39 -10.30 10.34
C GLU A 272 8.96 -9.08 9.51
N PHE A 273 9.60 -7.93 9.72
CA PHE A 273 9.36 -6.74 8.91
C PHE A 273 9.82 -6.88 7.45
N GLU A 274 10.85 -7.70 7.17
CA GLU A 274 11.24 -8.03 5.80
C GLU A 274 10.11 -8.75 5.06
N ILE A 275 9.50 -9.76 5.70
CA ILE A 275 8.35 -10.48 5.13
C ILE A 275 7.17 -9.52 4.95
N ALA A 276 6.85 -8.74 5.99
CA ALA A 276 5.78 -7.77 5.91
C ALA A 276 5.97 -6.78 4.75
N TYR A 277 7.20 -6.29 4.55
CA TYR A 277 7.54 -5.43 3.42
C TYR A 277 7.27 -6.11 2.08
N GLN A 278 7.68 -7.36 1.91
CA GLN A 278 7.47 -8.11 0.67
C GLN A 278 5.98 -8.36 0.38
N GLU A 279 5.22 -8.77 1.40
CA GLU A 279 3.78 -9.07 1.28
C GLU A 279 2.97 -7.78 1.04
N ILE A 280 3.22 -6.70 1.79
CA ILE A 280 2.53 -5.40 1.59
C ILE A 280 2.82 -4.86 0.19
N ARG A 281 4.06 -4.98 -0.30
CA ARG A 281 4.39 -4.57 -1.67
C ARG A 281 3.71 -5.43 -2.72
N THR A 282 3.60 -6.74 -2.48
CA THR A 282 2.90 -7.65 -3.38
C THR A 282 1.41 -7.31 -3.43
N LEU A 283 0.79 -7.02 -2.28
CA LEU A 283 -0.58 -6.53 -2.18
C LEU A 283 -0.78 -5.22 -2.96
N LEU A 284 0.07 -4.22 -2.74
CA LEU A 284 -0.02 -2.95 -3.45
C LEU A 284 0.19 -3.11 -4.96
N ASN A 285 1.10 -3.99 -5.40
CA ASN A 285 1.30 -4.25 -6.83
C ASN A 285 0.09 -4.96 -7.46
N MET A 286 -0.49 -5.95 -6.78
CA MET A 286 -1.70 -6.67 -7.23
C MET A 286 -2.89 -5.70 -7.35
N LEU A 287 -3.09 -4.85 -6.34
CA LEU A 287 -4.08 -3.76 -6.37
C LEU A 287 -3.68 -2.61 -7.28
N SER A 288 -2.43 -2.61 -7.73
CA SER A 288 -1.91 -1.68 -8.72
C SER A 288 -1.89 -0.22 -8.18
N LEU A 289 -1.55 -0.13 -6.90
CA LEU A 289 -1.46 1.07 -6.06
C LEU A 289 0.00 1.41 -5.74
N GLY A 290 0.29 2.71 -5.60
CA GLY A 290 1.59 3.20 -5.11
C GLY A 290 1.62 3.38 -3.59
N PRO A 291 2.80 3.60 -2.98
CA PRO A 291 2.92 3.82 -1.53
C PRO A 291 2.09 4.98 -0.98
N GLU A 292 1.82 6.00 -1.79
CA GLU A 292 0.95 7.13 -1.46
C GLU A 292 -0.51 6.72 -1.18
N HIS A 293 -0.93 5.55 -1.67
CA HIS A 293 -2.26 4.95 -1.46
C HIS A 293 -2.29 3.97 -0.27
N LEU A 294 -1.30 4.02 0.62
CA LEU A 294 -1.23 3.23 1.84
C LEU A 294 -1.24 4.15 3.07
N VAL A 295 -2.13 3.85 4.02
CA VAL A 295 -2.05 4.35 5.39
C VAL A 295 -1.63 3.19 6.30
N ILE A 296 -0.56 3.37 7.05
CA ILE A 296 -0.01 2.33 7.91
C ILE A 296 0.45 2.93 9.24
N ILE A 297 0.08 2.29 10.35
CA ILE A 297 0.50 2.65 11.71
C ILE A 297 1.04 1.42 12.43
N PRO A 298 1.87 1.58 13.48
CA PRO A 298 2.29 0.46 14.31
C PRO A 298 1.18 0.05 15.30
N GLY A 299 1.16 -1.24 15.65
CA GLY A 299 0.52 -1.75 16.87
C GLY A 299 1.53 -2.07 17.97
N ASN A 300 1.09 -2.67 19.06
CA ASN A 300 1.95 -2.98 20.21
C ASN A 300 2.98 -4.07 19.89
N HIS A 301 2.71 -4.96 18.94
CA HIS A 301 3.67 -5.98 18.48
C HIS A 301 4.73 -5.44 17.51
N ASN A 302 4.60 -4.17 17.07
CA ASN A 302 5.54 -3.56 16.12
C ASN A 302 6.63 -2.74 16.80
N ILE A 303 6.50 -2.46 18.10
CA ILE A 303 7.45 -1.68 18.87
C ILE A 303 8.04 -2.55 20.00
N GLN A 304 9.35 -2.73 19.99
CA GLN A 304 10.04 -3.64 20.92
C GLN A 304 10.45 -2.92 22.20
N TRP A 305 9.52 -2.77 23.14
CA TRP A 305 9.75 -2.08 24.41
C TRP A 305 10.55 -2.90 25.44
N SER A 306 10.63 -4.23 25.29
CA SER A 306 11.24 -5.15 26.26
C SER A 306 12.46 -5.87 25.69
N ASN A 307 13.36 -6.32 26.57
CA ASN A 307 14.53 -7.15 26.23
C ASN A 307 14.17 -8.65 26.10
N GLN A 308 12.92 -9.02 26.34
CA GLN A 308 12.49 -10.43 26.29
C GLN A 308 12.51 -10.96 24.85
N THR A 309 12.86 -12.23 24.72
CA THR A 309 12.91 -12.95 23.43
C THR A 309 11.54 -13.47 22.99
N THR A 310 10.53 -13.32 23.83
CA THR A 310 9.12 -13.63 23.59
C THR A 310 8.25 -12.42 23.92
N TYR A 311 7.12 -12.27 23.23
CA TYR A 311 6.20 -11.17 23.51
C TYR A 311 5.42 -11.42 24.79
N HIS A 312 5.49 -10.46 25.72
CA HIS A 312 4.70 -10.43 26.95
C HIS A 312 4.10 -9.03 27.10
N HIS A 313 2.78 -8.92 26.99
CA HIS A 313 2.06 -7.66 27.12
C HIS A 313 2.35 -6.90 28.43
N ASP A 314 2.66 -7.64 29.50
CA ASP A 314 2.97 -7.20 30.86
C ASP A 314 4.48 -7.04 31.12
N ALA A 315 5.31 -7.13 30.09
CA ALA A 315 6.73 -6.85 30.24
C ALA A 315 6.97 -5.38 30.58
N PRO A 316 7.92 -5.07 31.48
CA PRO A 316 8.33 -3.70 31.74
C PRO A 316 9.02 -3.09 30.51
N VAL A 317 8.84 -1.78 30.34
CA VAL A 317 9.48 -1.00 29.28
C VAL A 317 10.95 -0.76 29.62
N ASN A 318 11.85 -1.42 28.88
CA ASN A 318 13.30 -1.44 29.12
C ASN A 318 14.12 -0.85 27.95
N HIS A 319 13.55 -0.77 26.75
CA HIS A 319 14.23 -0.21 25.58
C HIS A 319 13.92 1.28 25.40
N PRO A 320 14.94 2.12 25.14
CA PRO A 320 14.70 3.51 24.79
C PRO A 320 13.98 3.60 23.43
N PRO A 321 13.16 4.66 23.20
CA PRO A 321 12.31 4.76 22.02
C PRO A 321 13.02 4.57 20.67
N PRO A 322 14.23 5.14 20.43
CA PRO A 322 14.93 4.94 19.15
C PRO A 322 15.23 3.47 18.88
N LYS A 323 15.59 2.70 19.91
CA LYS A 323 15.87 1.26 19.76
C LYS A 323 14.57 0.46 19.57
N ALA A 324 13.55 0.76 20.36
CA ALA A 324 12.27 0.05 20.31
C ALA A 324 11.55 0.22 18.96
N ARG A 325 11.72 1.38 18.30
CA ARG A 325 11.04 1.73 17.05
C ARG A 325 11.85 1.44 15.78
N ALA A 326 13.15 1.21 15.90
CA ALA A 326 14.08 1.16 14.77
C ALA A 326 13.61 0.25 13.62
N ALA A 327 13.20 -0.98 13.94
CA ALA A 327 12.78 -1.96 12.94
C ALA A 327 11.51 -1.51 12.19
N TYR A 328 10.51 -0.99 12.92
CA TYR A 328 9.29 -0.44 12.32
C TYR A 328 9.62 0.77 11.43
N GLU A 329 10.43 1.71 11.91
CA GLU A 329 10.79 2.90 11.13
C GLU A 329 11.59 2.54 9.86
N GLN A 330 12.48 1.55 9.92
CA GLN A 330 13.19 1.05 8.76
C GLN A 330 12.23 0.43 7.74
N CYS A 331 11.27 -0.38 8.19
CA CYS A 331 10.22 -0.93 7.35
C CYS A 331 9.36 0.19 6.71
N TYR A 332 8.93 1.16 7.52
CA TYR A 332 8.17 2.34 7.08
C TYR A 332 8.91 3.10 5.96
N ARG A 333 10.19 3.44 6.17
CA ARG A 333 11.03 4.13 5.17
C ARG A 333 11.13 3.33 3.87
N ARG A 334 11.25 2.00 3.98
CA ARG A 334 11.32 1.12 2.80
C ARG A 334 10.00 1.05 2.05
N ILE A 335 8.86 1.07 2.72
CA ILE A 335 7.54 1.06 2.07
C ILE A 335 7.25 2.43 1.46
N LEU A 336 7.26 3.48 2.28
CA LEU A 336 6.76 4.81 1.95
C LEU A 336 7.80 5.77 1.33
N LYS A 337 9.08 5.39 1.33
CA LYS A 337 10.19 6.12 0.69
C LYS A 337 10.48 7.50 1.29
N HIS A 338 10.08 7.72 2.54
CA HIS A 338 10.44 8.88 3.34
C HIS A 338 10.47 8.52 4.83
N ASP A 339 11.01 9.44 5.65
CA ASP A 339 11.08 9.25 7.10
C ASP A 339 9.68 9.36 7.75
N PRO A 340 9.41 8.57 8.81
CA PRO A 340 8.21 8.74 9.61
C PRO A 340 8.29 10.00 10.47
N HIS A 341 7.14 10.48 10.95
CA HIS A 341 7.09 11.58 11.92
C HIS A 341 7.64 11.13 13.28
N GLU A 342 8.13 12.05 14.12
CA GLU A 342 8.69 11.73 15.45
C GLU A 342 7.74 10.91 16.34
N THR A 343 6.43 11.14 16.19
CA THR A 343 5.37 10.43 16.92
C THR A 343 4.83 9.21 16.18
N LEU A 344 5.40 8.84 15.03
CA LEU A 344 4.86 7.86 14.09
C LEU A 344 3.42 8.20 13.65
N THR A 345 3.10 9.50 13.58
CA THR A 345 1.84 10.01 13.06
C THR A 345 1.93 10.21 11.55
N MET A 346 0.83 9.95 10.85
CA MET A 346 0.71 10.12 9.41
C MET A 346 -0.59 10.88 9.09
N THR A 347 -0.53 11.80 8.14
CA THR A 347 -1.74 12.45 7.58
C THR A 347 -1.76 12.35 6.08
N ARG A 348 -2.95 12.12 5.53
CA ARG A 348 -3.20 12.06 4.08
C ARG A 348 -4.57 12.63 3.76
N ARG A 349 -4.67 13.25 2.58
CA ARG A 349 -5.94 13.66 1.97
C ARG A 349 -6.12 12.92 0.66
N PHE A 350 -7.26 12.26 0.51
CA PHE A 350 -7.62 11.47 -0.65
C PHE A 350 -8.84 12.05 -1.34
N VAL A 351 -8.91 11.89 -2.66
CA VAL A 351 -10.06 12.30 -3.48
C VAL A 351 -10.60 11.07 -4.20
N PHE A 352 -11.82 10.67 -3.88
CA PHE A 352 -12.49 9.56 -4.54
C PHE A 352 -12.90 9.91 -5.98
N PRO A 353 -13.10 8.92 -6.87
CA PRO A 353 -13.60 9.15 -8.22
C PRO A 353 -14.93 9.91 -8.30
N ASN A 354 -15.75 9.86 -7.24
CA ASN A 354 -17.01 10.59 -7.13
C ASN A 354 -16.85 12.04 -6.62
N GLY A 355 -15.61 12.52 -6.46
CA GLY A 355 -15.28 13.87 -5.96
C GLY A 355 -15.32 14.02 -4.44
N GLN A 356 -15.72 12.98 -3.68
CA GLN A 356 -15.72 13.03 -2.22
C GLN A 356 -14.28 13.06 -1.67
N VAL A 357 -14.04 13.90 -0.67
CA VAL A 357 -12.74 14.05 -0.03
C VAL A 357 -12.71 13.23 1.27
N LEU A 358 -11.62 12.51 1.49
CA LEU A 358 -11.33 11.81 2.74
C LEU A 358 -10.01 12.34 3.33
N GLU A 359 -10.06 12.77 4.58
CA GLU A 359 -8.91 13.15 5.38
C GLU A 359 -8.66 12.08 6.43
N VAL A 360 -7.44 11.54 6.44
CA VAL A 360 -7.04 10.49 7.39
C VAL A 360 -5.95 11.02 8.29
N GLY A 361 -6.20 10.99 9.60
CA GLY A 361 -5.20 11.16 10.63
C GLY A 361 -4.90 9.81 11.27
N ALA A 362 -3.69 9.29 11.06
CA ALA A 362 -3.29 7.99 11.59
C ALA A 362 -2.27 8.18 12.71
N VAL A 363 -2.52 7.61 13.88
CA VAL A 363 -1.75 7.85 15.10
C VAL A 363 -1.22 6.55 15.70
N ASN A 364 0.02 6.61 16.18
CA ASN A 364 0.61 5.56 16.98
C ASN A 364 0.02 5.56 18.39
N SER A 365 -0.69 4.49 18.73
CA SER A 365 -1.18 4.24 20.09
C SER A 365 -0.27 3.34 20.93
N SER A 366 0.92 2.98 20.44
CA SER A 366 1.93 2.21 21.16
C SER A 366 3.07 3.13 21.60
N SER A 367 2.74 4.31 22.14
CA SER A 367 3.70 5.39 22.42
C SER A 367 4.12 5.46 23.91
N LEU A 368 3.95 4.40 24.69
CA LEU A 368 4.39 4.36 26.08
C LEU A 368 5.90 4.10 26.16
N GLU A 369 6.64 5.19 26.34
CA GLU A 369 8.11 5.20 26.28
C GLU A 369 8.79 5.01 27.64
N HIS A 370 8.08 5.29 28.74
CA HIS A 370 8.67 5.38 30.06
C HIS A 370 7.75 4.84 31.14
N GLY A 371 8.29 3.89 31.90
CA GLY A 371 8.07 3.77 33.32
C GLY A 371 8.05 2.33 33.81
N LYS A 372 8.56 2.17 35.02
CA LYS A 372 8.74 0.89 35.71
C LYS A 372 7.42 0.15 35.98
N ASP A 373 6.32 0.90 36.03
CA ASP A 373 4.96 0.41 36.31
C ASP A 373 4.07 0.38 35.04
N PHE A 374 4.60 0.78 33.87
CA PHE A 374 3.88 0.72 32.60
C PHE A 374 4.29 -0.52 31.81
N LEU A 375 3.31 -1.13 31.16
CA LEU A 375 3.45 -2.40 30.47
C LEU A 375 3.60 -2.18 28.97
N SER A 376 4.45 -2.98 28.33
CA SER A 376 4.78 -2.87 26.90
C SER A 376 3.57 -2.98 25.95
N GLY A 377 2.50 -3.65 26.38
CA GLY A 377 1.26 -3.82 25.61
C GLY A 377 0.18 -2.77 25.87
N MET A 378 0.39 -1.79 26.77
CA MET A 378 -0.62 -0.77 27.04
C MET A 378 -0.69 0.28 25.91
N GLY A 379 -1.93 0.66 25.55
CA GLY A 379 -2.16 1.69 24.56
C GLY A 379 -2.11 3.10 25.12
N ARG A 380 -1.44 4.01 24.42
CA ARG A 380 -1.54 5.46 24.62
C ARG A 380 -1.19 6.20 23.33
N VAL A 381 -1.96 7.23 22.99
CA VAL A 381 -1.62 8.13 21.88
C VAL A 381 -0.69 9.24 22.36
N HIS A 382 0.37 9.51 21.60
CA HIS A 382 1.30 10.58 21.98
C HIS A 382 0.59 11.95 21.97
N PRO A 383 0.74 12.81 23.00
CA PRO A 383 0.00 14.07 23.10
C PRO A 383 0.15 15.01 21.89
N ARG A 384 1.34 15.00 21.25
CA ARG A 384 1.63 15.80 20.05
C ARG A 384 1.00 15.27 18.76
N ALA A 385 0.50 14.04 18.73
CA ALA A 385 -0.03 13.43 17.50
C ALA A 385 -1.22 14.21 16.92
N PHE A 386 -2.17 14.65 17.77
CA PHE A 386 -3.29 15.48 17.33
C PHE A 386 -2.86 16.89 16.91
N ALA A 387 -1.82 17.44 17.53
CA ALA A 387 -1.26 18.73 17.11
C ALA A 387 -0.68 18.63 15.68
N ALA A 388 0.05 17.55 15.38
CA ALA A 388 0.54 17.26 14.03
C ALA A 388 -0.60 17.09 13.01
N ILE A 389 -1.69 16.41 13.38
CA ILE A 389 -2.87 16.30 12.51
C ILE A 389 -3.48 17.68 12.23
N ASN A 390 -3.65 18.50 13.26
CA ASN A 390 -4.22 19.84 13.11
C ASN A 390 -3.32 20.79 12.31
N GLN A 391 -2.00 20.65 12.45
CA GLN A 391 -1.04 21.44 11.68
C GLN A 391 -1.11 21.11 10.19
N SER A 392 -1.28 19.84 9.84
CA SER A 392 -1.32 19.37 8.44
C SER A 392 -2.70 19.53 7.79
N LEU A 393 -3.76 19.03 8.43
CA LEU A 393 -5.11 18.93 7.85
C LEU A 393 -6.09 19.99 8.38
N HIS A 394 -5.68 20.82 9.35
CA HIS A 394 -6.50 21.92 9.89
C HIS A 394 -7.85 21.49 10.47
N TRP A 395 -7.94 20.28 11.04
CA TRP A 395 -9.20 19.73 11.56
C TRP A 395 -9.89 20.61 12.61
N GLN A 396 -9.12 21.33 13.44
CA GLN A 396 -9.68 22.22 14.47
C GLN A 396 -10.13 23.59 13.92
N GLN A 397 -9.45 24.10 12.90
CA GLN A 397 -9.71 25.43 12.33
C GLN A 397 -10.80 25.39 11.26
N GLN A 398 -10.90 24.30 10.50
CA GLN A 398 -11.90 24.12 9.45
C GLN A 398 -13.02 23.22 9.94
N ARG A 399 -13.87 23.72 10.84
CA ARG A 399 -15.04 22.94 11.24
C ARG A 399 -15.95 22.70 10.02
N ASN A 400 -16.24 23.73 9.21
CA ASN A 400 -17.17 23.69 8.06
C ASN A 400 -16.56 22.98 6.84
N SER A 401 -16.26 21.69 6.98
CA SER A 401 -15.72 20.84 5.91
C SER A 401 -16.74 19.79 5.50
N LEU A 402 -16.82 19.53 4.19
CA LEU A 402 -17.57 18.41 3.62
C LEU A 402 -16.70 17.15 3.44
N ALA A 403 -15.44 17.18 3.92
CA ALA A 403 -14.57 16.01 3.90
C ALA A 403 -14.98 14.99 4.97
N LEU A 404 -14.90 13.70 4.61
CA LEU A 404 -14.91 12.63 5.59
C LEU A 404 -13.60 12.70 6.39
N ARG A 405 -13.69 12.65 7.72
CA ARG A 405 -12.50 12.69 8.61
C ARG A 405 -12.40 11.42 9.40
N TRP A 406 -11.33 10.66 9.19
CA TRP A 406 -11.12 9.38 9.85
C TRP A 406 -9.86 9.40 10.69
N LEU A 407 -9.97 8.85 11.90
CA LEU A 407 -8.82 8.57 12.76
C LEU A 407 -8.47 7.08 12.62
N VAL A 408 -7.20 6.75 12.40
CA VAL A 408 -6.71 5.37 12.46
C VAL A 408 -5.81 5.24 13.69
N VAL A 409 -6.12 4.26 14.54
CA VAL A 409 -5.42 4.00 15.80
C VAL A 409 -5.39 2.48 16.02
N HIS A 410 -4.39 1.92 16.71
CA HIS A 410 -4.34 0.45 16.86
C HIS A 410 -5.20 -0.04 18.04
N HIS A 411 -4.95 0.50 19.24
CA HIS A 411 -5.73 0.17 20.43
C HIS A 411 -7.14 0.75 20.34
N HIS A 412 -8.12 0.02 20.88
CA HIS A 412 -9.50 0.51 20.86
C HIS A 412 -9.70 1.70 21.79
N VAL A 413 -10.72 2.49 21.47
CA VAL A 413 -11.07 3.73 22.17
C VAL A 413 -12.40 3.62 22.93
N CYS A 414 -13.04 2.45 22.90
CA CYS A 414 -14.24 2.11 23.64
C CYS A 414 -14.25 0.60 23.93
N PRO A 415 -14.94 0.13 24.98
CA PRO A 415 -15.10 -1.30 25.25
C PRO A 415 -15.65 -2.04 24.04
N THR A 416 -15.00 -3.13 23.63
CA THR A 416 -15.39 -3.91 22.45
C THR A 416 -16.17 -5.17 22.80
N GLU A 417 -15.92 -5.74 23.97
CA GLU A 417 -16.51 -6.96 24.47
C GLU A 417 -17.82 -6.66 25.22
N SER A 418 -18.84 -7.49 25.01
CA SER A 418 -20.04 -7.45 25.85
C SER A 418 -19.75 -7.90 27.28
N ILE A 419 -18.87 -8.90 27.43
CA ILE A 419 -18.40 -9.42 28.72
C ILE A 419 -16.92 -9.78 28.55
N GLU A 420 -16.07 -9.21 29.41
CA GLU A 420 -14.64 -9.51 29.42
C GLU A 420 -14.32 -10.83 30.10
N SER A 421 -13.29 -11.51 29.61
CA SER A 421 -12.78 -12.72 30.25
C SER A 421 -12.06 -12.35 31.56
N PRO A 422 -12.20 -13.15 32.63
CA PRO A 422 -11.43 -12.96 33.87
C PRO A 422 -9.91 -12.89 33.66
N ASN A 423 -9.40 -13.53 32.60
CA ASN A 423 -7.98 -13.50 32.24
C ASN A 423 -7.49 -12.12 31.74
N GLU A 424 -8.41 -11.23 31.38
CA GLU A 424 -8.11 -9.90 30.82
C GLU A 424 -8.16 -8.78 31.86
N TYR A 425 -8.66 -9.06 33.07
CA TYR A 425 -8.85 -8.05 34.12
C TYR A 425 -7.54 -7.37 34.53
N GLY A 426 -6.44 -8.12 34.58
CA GLY A 426 -5.10 -7.58 34.87
C GLY A 426 -4.44 -6.85 33.69
N LYS A 427 -4.98 -6.96 32.48
CA LYS A 427 -4.37 -6.47 31.24
C LYS A 427 -4.90 -5.13 30.77
N GLY A 428 -5.81 -4.51 31.52
CA GLY A 428 -6.43 -3.23 31.17
C GLY A 428 -7.38 -3.32 29.98
N PHE A 429 -7.93 -4.50 29.71
CA PHE A 429 -8.93 -4.76 28.66
C PHE A 429 -8.45 -4.49 27.22
N GLY A 430 -7.17 -4.16 27.00
CA GLY A 430 -6.63 -3.79 25.69
C GLY A 430 -7.00 -2.37 25.22
N MET A 431 -7.63 -1.58 26.09
CA MET A 431 -8.06 -0.21 25.77
C MET A 431 -6.89 0.76 25.89
N ALA A 432 -6.85 1.77 25.02
CA ALA A 432 -5.91 2.87 25.22
C ALA A 432 -6.22 3.59 26.54
N VAL A 433 -5.21 3.83 27.37
CA VAL A 433 -5.37 4.51 28.67
C VAL A 433 -5.89 5.94 28.53
N ASP A 434 -5.74 6.53 27.35
CA ASP A 434 -6.23 7.85 26.96
C ASP A 434 -7.38 7.79 25.95
N ALA A 435 -8.11 6.67 25.87
CA ALA A 435 -9.24 6.45 24.98
C ALA A 435 -10.28 7.58 25.02
N ALA A 436 -10.71 7.99 26.22
CA ALA A 436 -11.69 9.07 26.39
C ALA A 436 -11.17 10.42 25.85
N ALA A 437 -9.90 10.73 26.10
CA ALA A 437 -9.27 11.95 25.57
C ALA A 437 -9.15 11.90 24.04
N THR A 438 -8.81 10.74 23.48
CA THR A 438 -8.75 10.49 22.04
C THR A 438 -10.13 10.66 21.39
N LEU A 439 -11.19 10.10 21.98
CA LEU A 439 -12.58 10.29 21.50
C LEU A 439 -13.01 11.76 21.57
N ARG A 440 -12.73 12.48 22.66
CA ARG A 440 -13.06 13.91 22.78
C ARG A 440 -12.37 14.75 21.73
N LYS A 441 -11.06 14.52 21.50
CA LYS A 441 -10.31 15.21 20.45
C LYS A 441 -10.84 14.88 19.05
N SER A 442 -11.25 13.63 18.82
CA SER A 442 -11.84 13.17 17.57
C SER A 442 -13.19 13.85 17.30
N ALA A 443 -14.08 13.83 18.28
CA ALA A 443 -15.40 14.46 18.19
C ALA A 443 -15.28 15.97 17.96
N ALA A 444 -14.46 16.66 18.74
CA ALA A 444 -14.22 18.10 18.59
C ALA A 444 -13.59 18.49 17.24
N ALA A 445 -12.92 17.54 16.57
CA ALA A 445 -12.33 17.69 15.25
C ALA A 445 -13.28 17.30 14.10
N GLY A 446 -14.52 16.86 14.40
CA GLY A 446 -15.47 16.38 13.40
C GLY A 446 -15.05 15.05 12.76
N VAL A 447 -14.34 14.20 13.50
CA VAL A 447 -14.01 12.84 13.05
C VAL A 447 -15.29 12.00 13.00
N HIS A 448 -15.55 11.40 11.84
CA HIS A 448 -16.74 10.60 11.59
C HIS A 448 -16.54 9.14 12.00
N LEU A 449 -15.33 8.63 11.76
CA LEU A 449 -15.00 7.21 11.92
C LEU A 449 -13.61 7.04 12.54
N VAL A 450 -13.53 6.20 13.56
CA VAL A 450 -12.27 5.71 14.13
C VAL A 450 -12.09 4.25 13.70
N LEU A 451 -10.99 3.96 13.00
CA LEU A 451 -10.59 2.60 12.62
C LEU A 451 -9.58 2.06 13.63
N HIS A 452 -9.78 0.84 14.13
CA HIS A 452 -8.83 0.19 15.04
C HIS A 452 -8.65 -1.32 14.88
N GLY A 453 -7.74 -1.91 15.66
CA GLY A 453 -7.38 -3.32 15.70
C GLY A 453 -7.29 -3.90 17.12
N HIS A 454 -6.23 -4.66 17.39
CA HIS A 454 -5.75 -5.13 18.70
C HIS A 454 -6.48 -6.32 19.31
N ARG A 455 -7.83 -6.29 19.35
CA ARG A 455 -8.64 -7.38 19.95
C ARG A 455 -9.00 -8.50 18.99
N HIS A 456 -8.51 -8.42 17.75
CA HIS A 456 -8.70 -9.42 16.69
C HIS A 456 -10.16 -9.76 16.36
N GLN A 457 -11.11 -8.91 16.77
CA GLN A 457 -12.55 -9.10 16.53
C GLN A 457 -13.11 -7.94 15.71
N PRO A 458 -14.00 -8.24 14.72
CA PRO A 458 -14.71 -7.19 14.02
C PRO A 458 -15.70 -6.52 14.97
N PHE A 459 -15.74 -5.19 14.95
CA PHE A 459 -16.55 -4.40 15.87
C PHE A 459 -17.13 -3.18 15.17
N ILE A 460 -18.38 -2.82 15.47
CA ILE A 460 -19.01 -1.61 14.97
C ILE A 460 -19.78 -0.92 16.10
N TRP A 461 -19.54 0.37 16.29
CA TRP A 461 -20.14 1.16 17.36
C TRP A 461 -20.33 2.62 16.93
N ARG A 462 -21.18 3.34 17.66
CA ARG A 462 -21.40 4.78 17.49
C ARG A 462 -21.77 5.38 18.85
N THR A 463 -21.15 6.49 19.20
CA THR A 463 -21.41 7.16 20.48
C THR A 463 -21.40 8.67 20.33
N ALA A 464 -22.25 9.33 21.12
CA ALA A 464 -22.10 10.76 21.38
C ALA A 464 -20.96 10.97 22.37
N VAL A 465 -20.14 11.99 22.14
CA VAL A 465 -18.98 12.31 22.96
C VAL A 465 -19.17 13.68 23.58
N PHE A 466 -19.07 13.74 24.91
CA PHE A 466 -19.23 14.97 25.67
C PHE A 466 -17.89 15.52 26.17
N GLY A 467 -17.86 16.83 26.37
CA GLY A 467 -16.76 17.55 27.01
C GLY A 467 -16.41 17.00 28.41
N SER A 468 -15.27 17.42 28.94
CA SER A 468 -14.98 17.14 30.35
C SER A 468 -15.90 17.99 31.21
N PRO A 469 -16.59 17.44 32.22
CA PRO A 469 -17.42 18.25 33.12
C PRO A 469 -16.67 19.40 33.80
N GLU A 470 -15.35 19.28 33.96
CA GLU A 470 -14.52 20.28 34.62
C GLU A 470 -14.09 21.42 33.70
N THR A 471 -13.97 21.18 32.38
CA THR A 471 -13.46 22.17 31.42
C THR A 471 -14.53 22.67 30.46
N ASP A 472 -15.45 21.79 30.08
CA ASP A 472 -16.51 22.01 29.09
C ASP A 472 -17.82 21.31 29.54
N PRO A 473 -18.43 21.72 30.67
CA PRO A 473 -19.60 21.04 31.23
C PRO A 473 -20.83 21.15 30.32
N GLY A 474 -21.28 19.99 29.81
CA GLY A 474 -22.61 19.84 29.23
C GLY A 474 -22.69 19.86 27.70
N ASP A 475 -21.61 20.19 26.99
CA ASP A 475 -21.63 20.25 25.54
C ASP A 475 -21.32 18.88 24.90
N CYS A 476 -22.21 18.45 23.99
CA CYS A 476 -21.93 17.36 23.06
C CYS A 476 -20.92 17.87 22.02
N LEU A 477 -19.71 17.31 22.02
CA LEU A 477 -18.65 17.66 21.09
C LEU A 477 -18.89 17.10 19.68
N GLY A 478 -19.71 16.04 19.57
CA GLY A 478 -20.03 15.37 18.33
C GLY A 478 -20.30 13.88 18.52
N GLU A 479 -20.66 13.21 17.43
CA GLU A 479 -20.85 11.77 17.40
C GLU A 479 -19.75 11.11 16.59
N VAL A 480 -19.21 10.00 17.09
CA VAL A 480 -18.09 9.28 16.48
C VAL A 480 -18.49 7.82 16.30
N ALA A 481 -18.32 7.29 15.09
CA ALA A 481 -18.38 5.86 14.83
C ALA A 481 -17.02 5.20 15.08
N VAL A 482 -17.03 3.95 15.53
CA VAL A 482 -15.83 3.14 15.76
C VAL A 482 -15.97 1.83 15.01
N LEU A 483 -14.94 1.44 14.26
CA LEU A 483 -14.89 0.21 13.49
C LEU A 483 -13.59 -0.56 13.79
N GLY A 484 -13.72 -1.74 14.38
CA GLY A 484 -12.60 -2.64 14.67
C GLY A 484 -12.39 -3.63 13.53
N GLY A 485 -11.18 -3.70 12.97
CA GLY A 485 -10.87 -4.45 11.74
C GLY A 485 -10.84 -5.98 11.89
N GLY A 486 -10.93 -6.50 13.12
CA GLY A 486 -10.67 -7.91 13.37
C GLY A 486 -9.18 -8.25 13.23
N SER A 487 -8.88 -9.44 12.72
CA SER A 487 -7.52 -9.87 12.42
C SER A 487 -7.49 -10.52 11.05
N ALA A 488 -6.62 -10.03 10.18
CA ALA A 488 -6.45 -10.59 8.85
C ALA A 488 -5.43 -11.73 8.82
N GLY A 489 -4.56 -11.89 9.83
CA GLY A 489 -3.47 -12.88 9.78
C GLY A 489 -3.12 -13.60 11.08
N SER A 490 -3.52 -13.10 12.25
CA SER A 490 -3.19 -13.72 13.54
C SER A 490 -3.95 -15.02 13.81
N ARG A 491 -3.28 -16.00 14.42
CA ARG A 491 -3.95 -17.19 15.01
C ARG A 491 -4.61 -16.93 16.35
N ALA A 492 -4.26 -15.85 17.03
CA ALA A 492 -4.84 -15.49 18.33
C ALA A 492 -6.24 -14.87 18.16
N VAL A 493 -7.12 -15.51 17.40
CA VAL A 493 -8.49 -15.08 17.11
C VAL A 493 -9.49 -15.97 17.82
N ASN A 494 -10.58 -15.37 18.31
CA ASN A 494 -11.73 -16.13 18.80
C ASN A 494 -12.39 -16.88 17.61
N ASP A 495 -12.83 -18.11 17.86
CA ASP A 495 -13.50 -19.00 16.90
C ASP A 495 -12.73 -19.32 15.61
N GLN A 496 -11.40 -19.08 15.57
CA GLN A 496 -10.53 -19.34 14.42
C GLN A 496 -10.93 -18.57 13.13
N GLN A 497 -11.60 -17.42 13.28
CA GLN A 497 -12.10 -16.63 12.16
C GLN A 497 -11.20 -15.43 11.88
N LEU A 498 -10.74 -15.32 10.64
CA LEU A 498 -10.02 -14.13 10.16
C LEU A 498 -10.99 -13.19 9.47
N ASN A 499 -10.73 -11.89 9.56
CA ASN A 499 -11.61 -10.86 9.06
C ASN A 499 -10.85 -9.69 8.42
N PHE A 500 -11.50 -9.01 7.48
CA PHE A 500 -11.15 -7.67 7.06
C PHE A 500 -12.40 -6.90 6.61
N HIS A 501 -12.25 -5.59 6.38
CA HIS A 501 -13.33 -4.76 5.85
C HIS A 501 -13.04 -4.20 4.46
N LEU A 502 -14.09 -4.14 3.64
CA LEU A 502 -14.17 -3.21 2.53
C LEU A 502 -15.07 -2.05 2.90
N ILE A 503 -14.56 -0.82 2.82
CA ILE A 503 -15.30 0.39 3.15
C ILE A 503 -15.49 1.21 1.88
N ARG A 504 -16.73 1.58 1.56
CA ARG A 504 -17.08 2.31 0.34
C ARG A 504 -17.85 3.57 0.68
N PRO A 505 -17.18 4.73 0.69
CA PRO A 505 -17.84 6.02 0.72
C PRO A 505 -18.63 6.27 -0.57
N ARG A 506 -19.87 6.75 -0.43
CA ARG A 506 -20.72 7.25 -1.51
C ARG A 506 -21.19 8.65 -1.13
N THR A 507 -21.72 9.39 -2.09
CA THR A 507 -22.17 10.77 -1.89
C THR A 507 -23.15 10.93 -0.71
N VAL A 508 -24.05 9.96 -0.52
CA VAL A 508 -25.13 10.03 0.49
C VAL A 508 -25.08 8.92 1.54
N GLN A 509 -24.06 8.05 1.52
CA GLN A 509 -23.93 6.96 2.48
C GLN A 509 -22.51 6.43 2.58
N LEU A 510 -22.18 5.82 3.71
CA LEU A 510 -20.98 5.03 3.91
C LEU A 510 -21.38 3.56 4.05
N SER A 511 -20.79 2.68 3.26
CA SER A 511 -21.02 1.23 3.34
C SER A 511 -19.78 0.51 3.88
N VAL A 512 -19.97 -0.47 4.75
CA VAL A 512 -18.90 -1.34 5.29
C VAL A 512 -19.32 -2.79 5.06
N SER A 513 -18.52 -3.54 4.32
CA SER A 513 -18.68 -4.98 4.13
C SER A 513 -17.63 -5.73 4.96
N LEU A 514 -18.07 -6.70 5.76
CA LEU A 514 -17.21 -7.62 6.52
C LEU A 514 -16.96 -8.88 5.70
N PHE A 515 -15.68 -9.13 5.46
CA PHE A 515 -15.17 -10.34 4.83
C PHE A 515 -14.60 -11.25 5.89
N ARG A 516 -14.90 -12.54 5.79
CA ARG A 516 -14.50 -13.54 6.78
C ARG A 516 -13.99 -14.82 6.13
N SER A 517 -12.92 -15.36 6.68
CA SER A 517 -12.47 -16.74 6.45
C SER A 517 -12.92 -17.58 7.65
N ARG A 518 -13.82 -18.56 7.42
CA ARG A 518 -14.46 -19.34 8.50
C ARG A 518 -13.61 -20.51 8.99
N ARG A 519 -12.72 -21.02 8.14
CA ARG A 519 -11.66 -21.95 8.54
C ARG A 519 -10.35 -21.35 8.07
N MET A 520 -9.36 -21.28 8.96
CA MET A 520 -8.02 -20.82 8.61
C MET A 520 -7.57 -21.44 7.28
N GLN A 521 -7.06 -20.61 6.36
CA GLN A 521 -6.68 -20.97 4.98
C GLN A 521 -7.81 -21.07 3.93
N GLU A 522 -9.08 -20.85 4.30
CA GLU A 522 -10.15 -20.66 3.29
C GLU A 522 -10.15 -19.23 2.72
N PRO A 523 -10.57 -19.02 1.47
CA PRO A 523 -10.76 -17.69 0.90
C PRO A 523 -11.74 -16.85 1.72
N PHE A 524 -11.48 -15.55 1.80
CA PHE A 524 -12.39 -14.61 2.44
C PHE A 524 -13.70 -14.49 1.64
N LYS A 525 -14.84 -14.44 2.35
CA LYS A 525 -16.16 -14.22 1.75
C LYS A 525 -16.90 -13.13 2.48
N GLU A 526 -17.72 -12.36 1.76
CA GLU A 526 -18.58 -11.36 2.39
C GLU A 526 -19.65 -12.04 3.26
N VAL A 527 -19.63 -11.73 4.55
CA VAL A 527 -20.58 -12.29 5.53
C VAL A 527 -21.64 -11.31 5.96
N HIS A 528 -21.34 -10.01 5.98
CA HIS A 528 -22.26 -8.99 6.45
C HIS A 528 -21.95 -7.64 5.82
N GLN A 529 -22.96 -6.79 5.68
CA GLN A 529 -22.80 -5.43 5.20
C GLN A 529 -23.63 -4.46 6.05
N TRP A 530 -23.02 -3.33 6.42
CA TRP A 530 -23.70 -2.21 7.06
C TRP A 530 -23.67 -0.98 6.17
N CYS A 531 -24.68 -0.14 6.29
CA CYS A 531 -24.69 1.19 5.71
C CYS A 531 -25.08 2.25 6.75
N ALA A 532 -24.52 3.45 6.63
CA ALA A 532 -24.90 4.61 7.41
C ALA A 532 -25.09 5.81 6.45
N PRO A 533 -26.20 6.58 6.56
CA PRO A 533 -26.43 7.72 5.68
C PRO A 533 -25.43 8.84 5.99
N LEU A 534 -25.03 9.55 4.94
CA LEU A 534 -24.26 10.79 5.03
C LEU A 534 -25.19 11.95 4.70
N SER A 535 -25.21 12.95 5.57
CA SER A 535 -26.06 14.14 5.42
C SER A 535 -25.25 15.39 5.75
N ILE A 536 -25.70 16.55 5.28
CA ILE A 536 -25.09 17.84 5.61
C ILE A 536 -25.94 18.49 6.69
N LYS A 537 -25.33 18.85 7.82
CA LYS A 537 -25.95 19.59 8.91
C LYS A 537 -25.06 20.76 9.28
N ASP A 538 -25.61 21.97 9.30
CA ASP A 538 -24.89 23.21 9.66
C ASP A 538 -23.60 23.44 8.84
N GLY A 539 -23.56 22.97 7.58
CA GLY A 539 -22.38 23.07 6.72
C GLY A 539 -21.31 22.00 6.94
N HIS A 540 -21.61 20.96 7.73
CA HIS A 540 -20.74 19.83 8.02
C HIS A 540 -21.32 18.52 7.51
N LEU A 541 -20.45 17.62 7.07
CA LEU A 541 -20.86 16.25 6.83
C LEU A 541 -21.13 15.53 8.16
N VAL A 542 -22.20 14.75 8.23
CA VAL A 542 -22.60 13.98 9.42
C VAL A 542 -22.92 12.55 9.01
N LEU A 543 -22.37 11.59 9.77
CA LEU A 543 -22.64 10.17 9.62
C LEU A 543 -23.79 9.74 10.54
N GLY A 544 -24.87 9.22 9.95
CA GLY A 544 -26.03 8.71 10.69
C GLY A 544 -25.81 7.33 11.31
N ASN A 545 -26.91 6.70 11.73
CA ASN A 545 -26.88 5.38 12.36
C ASN A 545 -26.63 4.26 11.35
N TRP A 546 -25.84 3.27 11.78
CA TRP A 546 -25.60 2.05 11.04
C TRP A 546 -26.86 1.19 10.95
N ARG A 547 -27.10 0.62 9.77
CA ARG A 547 -28.16 -0.35 9.49
C ARG A 547 -27.55 -1.54 8.79
N SER A 548 -27.93 -2.74 9.22
CA SER A 548 -27.61 -3.97 8.50
C SER A 548 -28.32 -3.95 7.14
N VAL A 549 -27.61 -4.32 6.08
CA VAL A 549 -28.18 -4.55 4.76
C VAL A 549 -28.56 -6.04 4.69
N PRO A 550 -29.85 -6.38 4.52
CA PRO A 550 -30.26 -7.76 4.35
C PRO A 550 -29.55 -8.36 3.13
N LYS A 551 -29.01 -9.58 3.26
CA LYS A 551 -28.58 -10.32 2.08
C LYS A 551 -29.81 -10.56 1.22
N GLN A 552 -29.80 -10.09 -0.03
CA GLN A 552 -30.77 -10.58 -1.01
C GLN A 552 -30.50 -12.08 -1.16
N GLU A 553 -31.45 -12.91 -0.73
CA GLU A 553 -31.45 -14.33 -1.05
C GLU A 553 -31.57 -14.44 -2.57
N ASN A 554 -30.49 -14.86 -3.22
CA ASN A 554 -30.51 -15.30 -4.61
C ASN A 554 -30.80 -16.80 -4.65
#